data_AF-A0AAJ2B4T7-F1
#
_entry.id   AF-A0AAJ2B4T7-F1
#
_cell.length_a   1.000
_cell.length_b   1.000
_cell.length_c   1.000
_cell.angle_alpha   90.00
_cell.angle_beta   90.00
_cell.angle_gamma   90.00
#
_symmetry.space_group_name_H-M   'P 1'
#
loop_
_entity.id
_entity.type
_entity.pdbx_description
1 polymer ?
#
loop_
_entity_poly.entity_id
_entity_poly.type
_entity_poly.pdbx_seq_one_letter_code
_entity_poly.pdbx_strand_id
1 'polypeptide(L)'
;MATSSIAIPGDAWTHVTVKRQAGTVTVYVNGVASGSGGWAAPFWITGVGQPQGGNIMGRLAHVVMTNQALTASQNQAQAGMPASGLAQWMP
;
A
#
# COMPACT_ATOMS: atom_id res chain seq x y z
N MET A 1 5.22 6.49 -13.68
CA MET A 1 4.08 6.33 -12.74
C MET A 1 3.71 4.87 -12.67
N ALA A 2 3.45 4.32 -11.48
CA ALA A 2 2.96 2.96 -11.32
C ALA A 2 1.44 3.00 -11.19
N THR A 3 0.73 2.17 -11.95
CA THR A 3 -0.74 2.09 -11.94
C THR A 3 -1.14 0.64 -11.68
N SER A 4 -2.10 0.45 -10.78
CA SER A 4 -2.71 -0.86 -10.46
C SER A 4 -3.71 -1.26 -11.55
N SER A 5 -3.72 -2.53 -11.96
CA SER A 5 -4.75 -3.10 -12.85
C SER A 5 -5.90 -3.79 -12.10
N ILE A 6 -5.77 -4.02 -10.79
CA ILE A 6 -6.81 -4.64 -9.95
C ILE A 6 -7.83 -3.58 -9.56
N ALA A 7 -9.10 -3.86 -9.83
CA ALA A 7 -10.23 -3.05 -9.38
C ALA A 7 -10.43 -3.20 -7.87
N ILE A 8 -10.66 -2.08 -7.19
CA ILE A 8 -10.98 -2.06 -5.76
C ILE A 8 -12.49 -2.20 -5.62
N PRO A 9 -13.00 -3.26 -4.95
CA PRO A 9 -14.44 -3.40 -4.72
C PRO A 9 -14.96 -2.29 -3.79
N GLY A 10 -16.16 -1.80 -4.07
CA GLY A 10 -16.89 -0.91 -3.16
C GLY A 10 -17.27 -1.64 -1.87
N ASP A 11 -17.41 -0.87 -0.78
CA ASP A 11 -17.90 -1.33 0.52
C ASP A 11 -17.14 -2.51 1.17
N ALA A 12 -15.91 -2.76 0.73
CA ALA A 12 -15.04 -3.79 1.28
C ALA A 12 -13.66 -3.22 1.66
N TRP A 13 -13.12 -3.69 2.80
CA TRP A 13 -11.75 -3.37 3.18
C TRP A 13 -10.78 -4.02 2.21
N THR A 14 -9.88 -3.20 1.65
CA THR A 14 -8.83 -3.64 0.74
C THR A 14 -7.48 -3.21 1.30
N HIS A 15 -6.55 -4.17 1.45
CA HIS A 15 -5.20 -3.87 1.88
C HIS A 15 -4.36 -3.45 0.67
N VAL A 16 -3.72 -2.30 0.74
CA VAL A 16 -2.87 -1.77 -0.34
C VAL A 16 -1.46 -1.52 0.18
N THR A 17 -0.47 -2.07 -0.51
CA THR A 17 0.94 -1.81 -0.22
C THR A 17 1.61 -1.20 -1.45
N VAL A 18 2.40 -0.15 -1.23
CA VAL A 18 3.28 0.42 -2.25
C VAL A 18 4.71 0.18 -1.79
N LYS A 19 5.47 -0.60 -2.56
CA LYS A 19 6.86 -0.95 -2.28
C LYS A 19 7.78 -0.30 -3.31
N ARG A 20 8.83 0.36 -2.84
CA ARG A 20 9.94 0.81 -3.70
C ARG A 20 11.20 0.02 -3.39
N GLN A 21 11.80 -0.60 -4.40
CA GLN A 21 13.08 -1.29 -4.28
C GLN A 21 13.90 -1.09 -5.56
N ALA A 22 15.17 -0.70 -5.40
CA ALA A 22 16.12 -0.51 -6.51
C ALA A 22 15.57 0.33 -7.69
N GLY A 23 14.81 1.40 -7.40
CA GLY A 23 14.24 2.28 -8.43
C GLY A 23 12.93 1.81 -9.05
N THR A 24 12.41 0.63 -8.68
CA THR A 24 11.10 0.14 -9.12
C THR A 24 10.07 0.28 -7.99
N VAL A 25 8.94 0.90 -8.32
CA VAL A 25 7.75 0.96 -7.46
C VAL A 25 6.79 -0.15 -7.89
N THR A 26 6.30 -0.93 -6.94
CA THR A 26 5.30 -1.99 -7.16
C THR A 26 4.12 -1.77 -6.23
N VAL A 27 2.90 -1.83 -6.78
CA VAL A 27 1.64 -1.77 -6.02
C VAL A 27 1.15 -3.19 -5.79
N TYR A 28 0.74 -3.49 -4.57
CA TYR A 28 0.13 -4.75 -4.18
C TYR A 28 -1.28 -4.48 -3.65
N VAL A 29 -2.24 -5.31 -4.05
CA VAL A 29 -3.63 -5.30 -3.58
C VAL A 29 -3.91 -6.66 -2.94
N ASN A 30 -4.32 -6.66 -1.68
CA ASN A 30 -4.50 -7.88 -0.86
C ASN A 30 -3.30 -8.83 -0.95
N GLY A 31 -2.08 -8.27 -0.96
CA GLY A 31 -0.82 -9.02 -1.02
C GLY A 31 -0.40 -9.48 -2.43
N VAL A 32 -1.21 -9.28 -3.46
CA VAL A 32 -0.91 -9.66 -4.85
C VAL A 32 -0.40 -8.45 -5.63
N ALA A 33 0.70 -8.60 -6.37
CA ALA A 33 1.23 -7.52 -7.20
C ALA A 33 0.25 -7.15 -8.32
N SER A 34 -0.08 -5.86 -8.43
CA SER A 34 -1.06 -5.35 -9.39
C SER A 34 -0.47 -4.45 -10.47
N GLY A 35 0.71 -3.88 -10.24
CA GLY A 35 1.35 -3.02 -11.22
C GLY A 35 2.68 -2.48 -10.74
N SER A 36 3.51 -2.03 -11.69
CA SER A 36 4.84 -1.50 -11.40
C SER A 36 5.24 -0.36 -12.33
N GLY A 37 6.18 0.46 -11.88
CA GLY A 37 6.78 1.51 -12.70
C GLY A 37 8.11 2.01 -12.12
N GLY A 38 8.93 2.63 -12.95
CA GLY A 38 10.18 3.24 -12.51
C GLY A 38 9.97 4.54 -11.73
N TRP A 39 10.69 4.71 -10.62
CA TRP A 39 10.77 5.95 -9.86
C TRP A 39 12.09 6.03 -9.06
N ALA A 40 12.94 6.99 -9.43
CA ALA A 40 14.25 7.21 -8.81
C ALA A 40 14.26 8.36 -7.77
N ALA A 41 13.27 9.26 -7.79
CA ALA A 41 13.23 10.43 -6.92
C ALA A 41 12.77 10.12 -5.47
N PRO A 42 12.97 11.06 -4.52
CA PRO A 42 12.41 10.95 -3.18
C PRO A 42 10.89 10.78 -3.16
N PHE A 43 10.38 10.21 -2.08
CA PHE A 43 8.94 10.16 -1.77
C PHE A 43 8.68 11.18 -0.67
N TRP A 44 7.98 12.27 -1.00
CA TRP A 44 7.49 13.23 -0.02
C TRP A 44 6.06 12.85 0.35
N ILE A 45 5.77 12.71 1.65
CA ILE A 45 4.40 12.53 2.12
C ILE A 45 3.82 13.93 2.28
N THR A 46 2.99 14.34 1.32
CA THR A 46 2.31 15.64 1.35
C THR A 46 0.94 15.57 2.01
N GLY A 47 0.40 14.37 2.20
CA GLY A 47 -0.88 14.11 2.87
C GLY A 47 -1.26 12.63 2.86
N VAL A 48 -2.21 12.26 3.73
CA VAL A 48 -2.83 10.93 3.77
C VAL A 48 -4.33 11.11 3.48
N GLY A 49 -4.90 10.28 2.60
CA GLY A 49 -6.29 10.41 2.18
C GLY A 49 -6.55 11.54 1.17
N GLN A 50 -5.50 12.03 0.49
CA GLN A 50 -5.61 12.96 -0.65
C GLN A 50 -5.52 12.21 -1.98
N PRO A 51 -6.65 11.84 -2.62
CA PRO A 51 -6.61 11.33 -3.98
C PRO A 51 -6.32 12.46 -4.99
N GLN A 52 -5.92 12.09 -6.21
CA GLN A 52 -5.80 13.01 -7.34
C GLN A 52 -7.20 13.39 -7.85
N GLY A 53 -7.93 14.19 -7.08
CA GLY A 53 -9.30 14.63 -7.34
C GLY A 53 -10.30 14.09 -6.33
N GLY A 54 -10.87 14.97 -5.52
CA GLY A 54 -11.92 14.65 -4.55
C GLY A 54 -11.40 14.19 -3.19
N ASN A 55 -12.29 13.54 -2.42
CA ASN A 55 -12.03 12.99 -1.10
C ASN A 55 -12.09 11.46 -1.16
N ILE A 56 -11.50 10.78 -0.17
CA ILE A 56 -11.76 9.34 0.01
C ILE A 56 -13.24 9.13 0.31
N MET A 57 -13.93 8.34 -0.52
CA MET A 57 -15.30 7.87 -0.26
C MET A 57 -15.22 6.57 0.55
N GLY A 58 -14.66 6.66 1.76
CA GLY A 58 -14.36 5.48 2.56
C GLY A 58 -13.57 5.81 3.84
N ARG A 59 -13.02 4.77 4.45
CA ARG A 59 -12.21 4.88 5.68
C ARG A 59 -10.80 4.39 5.41
N LEU A 60 -9.83 4.99 6.08
CA LEU A 60 -8.46 4.49 6.17
C LEU A 60 -8.24 3.95 7.57
N ALA A 61 -7.53 2.83 7.67
CA ALA A 61 -7.09 2.27 8.93
C ALA A 61 -5.65 1.77 8.75
N HIS A 62 -4.86 1.87 9.82
CA HIS A 62 -3.49 1.32 9.90
C HIS A 62 -2.56 1.77 8.78
N VAL A 63 -2.51 3.08 8.55
CA VAL A 63 -1.57 3.68 7.61
C VAL A 63 -0.17 3.64 8.23
N VAL A 64 0.71 2.83 7.65
CA VAL A 64 2.11 2.66 8.10
C VAL A 64 3.05 3.04 6.96
N MET A 65 4.14 3.70 7.30
CA MET A 65 5.21 4.08 6.37
C MET A 65 6.54 3.63 6.95
N THR A 66 7.31 2.87 6.16
CA THR A 66 8.59 2.32 6.59
C THR A 66 9.69 2.75 5.63
N ASN A 67 10.93 2.81 6.12
CA ASN A 67 12.11 3.01 5.29
C ASN A 67 12.70 1.69 4.76
N GLN A 68 12.10 0.55 5.11
CA GLN A 68 12.50 -0.78 4.68
C GLN A 68 11.46 -1.38 3.73
N ALA A 69 11.95 -1.89 2.60
CA ALA A 69 11.10 -2.53 1.61
C ALA A 69 10.64 -3.90 2.12
N LEU A 70 9.33 -4.08 2.30
CA LEU A 70 8.75 -5.33 2.77
C LEU A 70 8.99 -6.48 1.79
N THR A 71 9.18 -7.69 2.32
CA THR A 71 9.22 -8.93 1.55
C THR A 71 7.82 -9.33 1.07
N ALA A 72 7.73 -10.23 0.09
CA ALA A 72 6.44 -10.71 -0.41
C ALA A 72 5.61 -11.40 0.69
N SER A 73 6.26 -12.18 1.57
CA SER A 73 5.60 -12.83 2.70
C SER A 73 5.09 -11.82 3.74
N GLN A 74 5.85 -10.74 4.00
CA GLN A 74 5.39 -9.66 4.87
C GLN A 74 4.17 -8.92 4.30
N ASN A 75 4.16 -8.64 2.99
CA ASN A 75 3.00 -8.03 2.33
C ASN A 75 1.75 -8.92 2.41
N GLN A 76 1.92 -10.23 2.23
CA GLN A 76 0.82 -11.21 2.34
C GLN A 76 0.34 -11.37 3.79
N ALA A 77 1.25 -11.40 4.75
CA ALA A 77 0.91 -11.47 6.17
C ALA A 77 0.11 -10.23 6.60
N GLN A 78 0.54 -9.02 6.22
CA GLN A 78 -0.20 -7.79 6.52
C GLN A 78 -1.57 -7.74 5.84
N ALA A 79 -1.70 -8.26 4.62
CA ALA A 79 -2.98 -8.33 3.92
C ALA A 79 -3.99 -9.28 4.59
N GLY A 80 -3.52 -10.33 5.26
CA GLY A 80 -4.35 -11.33 5.94
C GLY A 80 -4.67 -10.99 7.40
N MET A 81 -4.15 -9.90 7.96
CA MET A 81 -4.33 -9.58 9.38
C MET A 81 -5.69 -8.92 9.65
N PRO A 82 -6.43 -9.37 10.68
CA PRO A 82 -7.52 -8.56 11.21
C PRO A 82 -6.97 -7.25 11.77
N ALA A 83 -7.80 -6.21 11.81
CA ALA A 83 -7.45 -4.88 12.31
C ALA A 83 -6.68 -4.90 13.67
N SER A 84 -6.96 -5.88 14.54
CA SER A 84 -6.32 -6.03 15.85
C SER A 84 -4.92 -6.69 15.85
N GLY A 85 -4.48 -7.32 14.76
CA GLY A 85 -3.25 -8.14 14.72
C GLY A 85 -1.97 -7.44 14.28
N LEU A 86 -2.05 -6.17 13.87
CA LEU A 86 -0.95 -5.47 13.17
C LEU A 86 0.10 -4.85 14.11
N ALA A 87 -0.17 -4.77 15.42
CA ALA A 87 0.78 -4.26 16.42
C ALA A 87 2.02 -5.16 16.59
N GLN A 88 1.99 -6.40 16.09
CA GLN A 88 3.08 -7.38 16.21
C GLN A 88 4.26 -7.10 15.25
N TRP A 89 4.14 -6.17 14.30
CA TRP A 89 5.11 -5.98 13.21
C TRP A 89 5.84 -4.64 13.21
N MET A 90 5.67 -3.83 14.25
CA MET A 90 6.50 -2.64 14.47
C MET A 90 7.67 -3.08 15.37
N PRO A 91 8.93 -3.07 14.88
CA PRO A 91 10.09 -3.32 15.73
C PRO A 91 10.22 -2.28 16.85
#